data_AF-A0A7L8V7D5-F1
#
_entry.id   AF-A0A7L8V7D5-F1
#
_cell.length_a   1.000
_cell.length_b   1.000
_cell.length_c   1.000
_cell.angle_alpha   90.00
_cell.angle_beta   90.00
_cell.angle_gamma   90.00
#
_symmetry.space_group_name_H-M   'P 1'
#
loop_
_entity.id
_entity.type
_entity.pdbx_description
1 polymer ?
#
loop_
_entity_poly.entity_id
_entity_poly.type
_entity_poly.pdbx_seq_one_letter_code
_entity_poly.pdbx_strand_id
1 'polypeptide(L)'
;MYSTKPSFVFGFHGLDSDVAYDILTQRKEFKHSNNSHDWLANGIYFWENNLERARQYAQEDMKRKNSKIKKPFVLGAIIDLGNCLDLLNQKNLDLLKVAYEELKKDLELQNLPLPTNSPFGSLDFDFKKRELDCAVIRYAHKLANDQGIYFDSVRAAFIEGGEIYENAGFNIQNHIQIAIINPNCIKGIFLPREKVTFP
;
A
#
# COMPACT_ATOMS: atom_id res chain seq x y z
N MET A 1 -22.11 15.51 3.15
CA MET A 1 -21.26 14.54 3.86
C MET A 1 -21.98 13.21 4.12
N TYR A 2 -23.28 13.20 4.46
CA TYR A 2 -24.09 11.97 4.66
C TYR A 2 -25.30 11.86 3.72
N SER A 3 -25.24 12.48 2.55
CA SER A 3 -26.34 12.54 1.57
C SER A 3 -26.14 11.60 0.38
N THR A 4 -24.98 10.94 0.28
CA THR A 4 -24.67 9.91 -0.71
C THR A 4 -24.14 8.68 0.04
N LYS A 5 -24.48 7.48 -0.43
CA LYS A 5 -23.94 6.25 0.14
C LYS A 5 -22.48 6.13 -0.33
N PRO A 6 -21.48 6.17 0.57
CA PRO A 6 -20.10 5.93 0.19
C PRO A 6 -19.93 4.48 -0.28
N SER A 7 -19.06 4.27 -1.26
CA SER A 7 -18.53 2.95 -1.55
C SER A 7 -17.24 2.79 -0.76
N PHE A 8 -17.25 1.96 0.27
CA PHE A 8 -16.06 1.64 1.05
C PHE A 8 -15.40 0.36 0.55
N VAL A 9 -14.09 0.25 0.76
CA VAL A 9 -13.36 -1.01 0.63
C VAL A 9 -12.93 -1.49 2.02
N PHE A 10 -12.78 -2.80 2.19
CA PHE A 10 -12.13 -3.32 3.38
C PHE A 10 -10.62 -3.38 3.13
N GLY A 11 -9.85 -2.76 4.01
CA GLY A 11 -8.41 -2.94 4.07
C GLY A 11 -8.03 -3.90 5.18
N PHE A 12 -7.03 -4.74 4.96
CA PHE A 12 -6.45 -5.59 6.01
C PHE A 12 -4.99 -5.23 6.23
N HIS A 13 -4.57 -5.12 7.49
CA HIS A 13 -3.20 -4.75 7.87
C HIS A 13 -2.61 -5.84 8.77
N GLY A 14 -1.51 -6.47 8.34
CA GLY A 14 -0.78 -7.46 9.11
C GLY A 14 0.23 -6.81 10.07
N LEU A 15 0.16 -7.13 11.36
CA LEU A 15 0.99 -6.54 12.42
C LEU A 15 1.13 -7.47 13.63
N ASP A 16 1.85 -7.03 14.66
CA ASP A 16 1.93 -7.75 15.94
C ASP A 16 0.64 -7.61 16.77
N SER A 17 0.22 -8.68 17.44
CA SER A 17 -1.01 -8.70 18.24
C SER A 17 -1.07 -7.61 19.30
N ASP A 18 0.05 -7.31 19.98
CA ASP A 18 0.03 -6.36 21.09
C ASP A 18 -0.19 -4.93 20.56
N VAL A 19 0.41 -4.62 19.40
CA VAL A 19 0.17 -3.36 18.68
C VAL A 19 -1.26 -3.32 18.12
N ALA A 20 -1.76 -4.44 17.61
CA ALA A 20 -3.13 -4.53 17.09
C ALA A 20 -4.18 -4.18 18.16
N TYR A 21 -4.04 -4.72 19.38
CA TYR A 21 -4.96 -4.41 20.47
C TYR A 21 -4.85 -2.95 20.93
N ASP A 22 -3.64 -2.37 20.95
CA ASP A 22 -3.49 -0.94 21.24
C ASP A 22 -4.18 -0.06 20.20
N ILE A 23 -4.09 -0.40 18.91
CA ILE A 23 -4.78 0.33 17.85
C ILE A 23 -6.30 0.14 17.96
N LEU A 24 -6.76 -1.10 18.12
CA LEU A 24 -8.18 -1.43 18.24
C LEU A 24 -8.84 -0.72 19.43
N THR A 25 -8.10 -0.54 20.53
CA THR A 25 -8.56 0.14 21.75
C THR A 25 -8.23 1.63 21.78
N GLN A 26 -7.80 2.21 20.66
CA GLN A 26 -7.50 3.65 20.49
C GLN A 26 -6.40 4.16 21.44
N ARG A 27 -5.52 3.29 21.91
CA ARG A 27 -4.30 3.67 22.66
C ARG A 27 -3.17 4.09 21.72
N LYS A 28 -3.20 3.63 20.47
CA LYS A 28 -2.25 3.97 19.41
C LYS A 28 -2.99 4.13 18.10
N GLU A 29 -2.33 4.77 17.15
CA GLU A 29 -2.74 4.83 15.75
C GLU A 29 -1.85 3.95 14.89
N PHE A 30 -2.31 3.64 13.68
CA PHE A 30 -1.44 3.04 12.67
C PHE A 30 -0.25 3.95 12.40
N LYS A 31 0.94 3.34 12.26
CA LYS A 31 2.13 4.09 11.89
C LYS A 31 2.05 4.47 10.42
N HIS A 32 2.17 5.77 10.14
CA HIS A 32 2.37 6.29 8.79
C HIS A 32 3.81 6.02 8.33
N SER A 33 3.97 5.30 7.21
CA SER A 33 5.28 5.00 6.66
C SER A 33 5.75 6.13 5.74
N ASN A 34 7.05 6.43 5.77
CA ASN A 34 7.65 7.48 4.94
C ASN A 34 9.05 7.08 4.43
N ASN A 35 9.34 5.79 4.29
CA ASN A 35 10.64 5.34 3.81
C ASN A 35 10.80 5.65 2.32
N SER A 36 12.04 5.85 1.86
CA SER A 36 12.33 6.13 0.45
C SER A 36 12.03 4.98 -0.51
N HIS A 37 11.80 3.78 0.02
CA HIS A 37 11.62 2.54 -0.74
C HIS A 37 10.22 1.95 -0.60
N ASP A 38 9.31 2.64 0.08
CA ASP A 38 7.92 2.22 0.20
C ASP A 38 7.26 2.31 -1.19
N TRP A 39 6.67 1.20 -1.66
CA TRP A 39 6.25 1.08 -3.06
C TRP A 39 5.26 2.18 -3.50
N LEU A 40 4.12 2.29 -2.81
CA LEU A 40 3.09 3.29 -3.08
C LEU A 40 3.32 4.64 -2.35
N ALA A 41 4.57 5.06 -2.22
CA ALA A 41 4.98 6.27 -1.49
C ALA A 41 4.69 6.25 0.02
N ASN A 42 4.40 7.40 0.64
CA ASN A 42 4.15 7.49 2.07
C ASN A 42 2.69 7.16 2.39
N GLY A 43 2.45 6.36 3.42
CA GLY A 43 1.08 5.98 3.80
C GLY A 43 0.99 4.88 4.85
N ILE A 44 -0.25 4.56 5.20
CA ILE A 44 -0.62 3.37 5.96
C ILE A 44 -1.08 2.30 4.97
N TYR A 45 -0.42 1.15 4.97
CA TYR A 45 -0.58 0.13 3.92
C TYR A 45 -1.64 -0.91 4.26
N PHE A 46 -2.52 -1.24 3.33
CA PHE A 46 -3.54 -2.27 3.48
C PHE A 46 -3.64 -3.17 2.25
N TRP A 47 -3.88 -4.46 2.47
CA TRP A 47 -4.37 -5.37 1.45
C TRP A 47 -5.86 -5.14 1.24
N GLU A 48 -6.28 -4.74 0.03
CA GLU A 48 -7.69 -4.52 -0.28
C GLU A 48 -8.43 -5.86 -0.36
N ASN A 49 -9.48 -6.01 0.45
CA ASN A 49 -10.39 -7.14 0.48
C ASN A 49 -9.71 -8.52 0.58
N ASN A 50 -8.48 -8.57 1.13
CA ASN A 50 -7.66 -9.77 1.14
C ASN A 50 -7.05 -10.04 2.54
N LEU A 51 -7.90 -10.53 3.44
CA LEU A 51 -7.50 -10.94 4.79
C LEU A 51 -6.40 -12.02 4.77
N GLU A 52 -6.49 -12.96 3.82
CA GLU A 52 -5.57 -14.09 3.78
C GLU A 52 -4.16 -13.65 3.39
N ARG A 53 -4.01 -12.80 2.37
CA ARG A 53 -2.68 -12.27 2.01
C ARG A 53 -2.06 -11.43 3.14
N ALA A 54 -2.86 -10.61 3.84
CA ALA A 54 -2.40 -9.85 5.00
C ALA A 54 -1.90 -10.78 6.13
N ARG A 55 -2.59 -11.89 6.37
CA ARG A 55 -2.18 -12.92 7.34
C ARG A 55 -0.89 -13.61 6.91
N GLN A 56 -0.80 -14.03 5.66
CA GLN A 56 0.40 -14.63 5.09
C GLN A 56 1.60 -13.69 5.23
N TYR A 57 1.44 -12.40 4.92
CA TYR A 57 2.49 -11.41 5.08
C TYR A 57 2.96 -11.30 6.54
N ALA A 58 2.05 -11.21 7.51
CA ALA A 58 2.42 -11.12 8.92
C ALA A 58 3.19 -12.35 9.40
N GLN A 59 2.83 -13.55 8.91
CA GLN A 59 3.53 -14.80 9.20
C GLN A 59 4.91 -14.87 8.54
N GLU A 60 5.04 -14.38 7.31
CA GLU A 60 6.31 -14.26 6.57
C GLU A 60 7.24 -13.25 7.25
N ASP A 61 6.73 -12.07 7.60
CA ASP A 61 7.51 -11.01 8.22
C ASP A 61 8.05 -11.45 9.58
N MET A 62 7.24 -12.12 10.42
CA MET A 62 7.68 -12.65 11.72
C MET A 62 8.97 -13.49 11.63
N LYS A 63 9.20 -14.20 10.52
CA LYS A 63 10.37 -15.07 10.32
C LYS A 63 11.65 -14.28 9.98
N ARG A 64 11.55 -12.98 9.69
CA ARG A 64 12.70 -12.13 9.33
C ARG A 64 13.53 -11.78 10.57
N LYS A 65 14.85 -11.71 10.40
CA LYS A 65 15.84 -11.48 11.48
C LYS A 65 15.50 -10.30 12.39
N ASN A 66 15.02 -9.19 11.82
CA ASN A 66 14.73 -7.95 12.54
C ASN A 66 13.23 -7.64 12.62
N SER A 67 12.37 -8.65 12.48
CA SER A 67 10.92 -8.42 12.50
C SER A 67 10.44 -7.86 13.83
N LYS A 68 9.51 -6.93 13.73
CA LYS A 68 8.75 -6.38 14.85
C LYS A 68 7.50 -7.20 15.17
N ILE A 69 7.09 -8.09 14.27
CA ILE A 69 5.96 -8.99 14.47
C ILE A 69 6.47 -10.25 15.17
N LYS A 70 6.05 -10.46 16.42
CA LYS A 70 6.34 -11.65 17.23
C LYS A 70 5.14 -12.57 17.31
N LYS A 71 3.93 -12.01 17.29
CA LYS A 71 2.65 -12.72 17.26
C LYS A 71 1.83 -12.19 16.08
N PRO A 72 1.88 -12.85 14.91
CA PRO A 72 1.19 -12.40 13.70
C PRO A 72 -0.29 -12.21 13.94
N PHE A 73 -0.80 -11.04 13.59
CA PHE A 73 -2.19 -10.66 13.74
C PHE A 73 -2.63 -9.79 12.56
N VAL A 74 -3.94 -9.67 12.34
CA VAL A 74 -4.50 -8.82 11.28
C VAL A 74 -5.65 -8.00 11.83
N LEU A 75 -5.61 -6.69 11.58
CA LEU A 75 -6.77 -5.80 11.75
C LEU A 75 -7.45 -5.57 10.40
N GLY A 76 -8.78 -5.52 10.42
CA GLY A 76 -9.57 -4.98 9.33
C GLY A 76 -9.79 -3.47 9.51
N ALA A 77 -9.93 -2.76 8.40
CA ALA A 77 -10.25 -1.34 8.34
C ALA A 77 -11.36 -1.09 7.31
N ILE A 78 -12.28 -0.19 7.63
CA ILE A 78 -13.25 0.36 6.67
C ILE A 78 -12.61 1.60 6.06
N ILE A 79 -12.38 1.57 4.74
CA ILE A 79 -11.60 2.59 4.05
C ILE A 79 -12.49 3.31 3.04
N ASP A 80 -12.50 4.63 3.16
CA ASP A 80 -12.95 5.57 2.14
C ASP A 80 -11.74 6.03 1.34
N LEU A 81 -11.67 5.69 0.05
CA LEU A 81 -10.49 6.01 -0.77
C LEU A 81 -10.34 7.51 -1.05
N GLY A 82 -11.37 8.33 -0.81
CA GLY A 82 -11.30 9.77 -1.06
C GLY A 82 -10.87 10.11 -2.50
N ASN A 83 -10.03 11.13 -2.67
CA ASN A 83 -9.38 11.41 -3.95
C ASN A 83 -8.19 10.44 -4.14
N CYS A 84 -8.46 9.30 -4.77
CA CYS A 84 -7.47 8.23 -4.91
C CYS A 84 -6.68 8.31 -6.21
N LEU A 85 -5.35 8.23 -6.11
CA LEU A 85 -4.47 7.88 -7.22
C LEU A 85 -4.59 6.37 -7.48
N ASP A 86 -5.65 5.97 -8.17
CA ASP A 86 -5.89 4.58 -8.58
C ASP A 86 -5.10 4.25 -9.86
N LEU A 87 -4.03 3.48 -9.73
CA LEU A 87 -3.15 3.06 -10.82
C LEU A 87 -3.71 1.89 -11.65
N LEU A 88 -4.97 1.54 -11.47
CA LEU A 88 -5.74 0.75 -12.44
C LEU A 88 -6.56 1.63 -13.40
N ASN A 89 -6.53 2.95 -13.21
CA ASN A 89 -7.16 3.93 -14.08
C ASN A 89 -6.15 4.55 -15.06
N GLN A 90 -6.49 4.59 -16.36
CA GLN A 90 -5.60 5.11 -17.39
C GLN A 90 -5.18 6.57 -17.15
N LYS A 91 -6.08 7.45 -16.69
CA LYS A 91 -5.74 8.86 -16.46
C LYS A 91 -4.65 9.02 -15.39
N ASN A 92 -4.70 8.20 -14.35
CA ASN A 92 -3.71 8.22 -13.28
C ASN A 92 -2.38 7.58 -13.73
N LEU A 93 -2.43 6.57 -14.58
CA LEU A 93 -1.23 6.01 -15.24
C LEU A 93 -0.57 7.05 -16.15
N ASP A 94 -1.34 7.82 -16.90
CA ASP A 94 -0.82 8.90 -17.74
C ASP A 94 -0.16 10.00 -16.89
N LEU A 95 -0.76 10.39 -15.77
CA LEU A 95 -0.16 11.30 -14.79
C LEU A 95 1.17 10.74 -14.25
N LEU A 96 1.21 9.45 -13.90
CA LEU A 96 2.41 8.81 -13.36
C LEU A 96 3.55 8.81 -14.38
N LYS A 97 3.23 8.61 -15.67
CA LYS A 97 4.21 8.71 -16.76
C LYS A 97 4.78 10.13 -16.89
N VAL A 98 3.92 11.16 -16.82
CA VAL A 98 4.38 12.56 -16.81
C VAL A 98 5.27 12.83 -15.59
N ALA A 99 4.86 12.37 -14.42
CA ALA A 99 5.64 12.55 -13.18
C ALA A 99 7.03 11.91 -13.27
N TYR A 100 7.15 10.73 -13.89
CA TYR A 100 8.45 10.09 -14.12
C TYR A 100 9.36 10.91 -15.04
N GLU A 101 8.85 11.38 -16.18
CA GLU A 101 9.65 12.16 -17.13
C GLU A 101 10.09 13.50 -16.53
N GLU A 102 9.23 14.17 -15.78
CA GLU A 102 9.58 15.43 -15.10
C GLU A 102 10.57 15.20 -13.95
N LEU A 103 10.37 14.17 -13.12
CA LEU A 103 11.34 13.78 -12.08
C LEU A 103 12.73 13.53 -12.68
N LYS A 104 12.80 12.79 -13.79
CA LYS A 104 14.05 12.47 -14.47
C LYS A 104 14.76 13.74 -14.94
N LYS A 105 14.07 14.64 -15.62
CA LYS A 105 14.62 15.92 -16.08
C LYS A 105 15.14 16.77 -14.92
N ASP A 106 14.37 16.87 -13.84
CA ASP A 106 14.75 17.67 -12.66
C ASP A 106 16.00 17.13 -11.98
N LEU A 107 16.14 15.79 -11.88
CA LEU A 107 17.34 15.16 -11.34
C LEU A 107 18.55 15.35 -12.26
N GLU A 108 18.37 15.24 -13.58
CA GLU A 108 19.43 15.49 -14.57
C GLU A 108 19.95 16.94 -14.47
N LEU A 109 19.05 17.93 -14.37
CA LEU A 109 19.43 19.35 -14.19
C LEU A 109 20.20 19.58 -12.89
N GLN A 110 19.94 18.79 -11.85
CA GLN A 110 20.62 18.85 -10.56
C GLN A 110 21.89 17.98 -10.51
N ASN A 111 22.23 17.27 -11.58
CA ASN A 111 23.30 16.25 -11.60
C ASN A 111 23.13 15.17 -10.51
N LEU A 112 21.88 14.82 -10.19
CA LEU A 112 21.55 13.76 -9.23
C LEU A 112 21.17 12.47 -9.98
N PRO A 113 21.53 11.29 -9.45
CA PRO A 113 21.17 10.03 -10.07
C PRO A 113 19.67 9.73 -9.91
N LEU A 114 19.08 9.12 -10.93
CA LEU A 114 17.74 8.55 -10.85
C LEU A 114 17.75 7.32 -9.91
N PRO A 115 16.84 7.24 -8.91
CA PRO A 115 16.71 6.04 -8.09
C PRO A 115 16.36 4.81 -8.93
N THR A 116 16.61 3.61 -8.41
CA THR A 116 16.27 2.37 -9.09
C THR A 116 15.47 1.44 -8.18
N ASN A 117 14.53 0.71 -8.77
CA ASN A 117 13.91 -0.41 -8.09
C ASN A 117 14.91 -1.56 -8.03
N SER A 118 15.10 -2.13 -6.85
CA SER A 118 16.12 -3.14 -6.60
C SER A 118 15.60 -4.18 -5.59
N PRO A 119 16.24 -5.36 -5.52
CA PRO A 119 15.86 -6.35 -4.53
C PRO A 119 16.51 -6.00 -3.18
N PHE A 120 15.87 -6.33 -2.06
CA PHE A 120 16.51 -6.23 -0.73
C PHE A 120 17.60 -7.30 -0.53
N GLY A 121 17.61 -8.35 -1.35
CA GLY A 121 18.62 -9.41 -1.33
C GLY A 121 18.41 -10.42 -2.46
N SER A 122 19.29 -11.41 -2.59
CA SER A 122 19.27 -12.38 -3.70
C SER A 122 18.00 -13.22 -3.82
N LEU A 123 17.20 -13.32 -2.76
CA LEU A 123 15.94 -14.06 -2.72
C LEU A 123 14.69 -13.16 -2.90
N ASP A 124 14.88 -11.86 -3.12
CA ASP A 124 13.80 -10.89 -3.28
C ASP A 124 13.56 -10.57 -4.76
N PHE A 125 12.87 -11.48 -5.46
CA PHE A 125 12.54 -11.35 -6.88
C PHE A 125 11.46 -10.29 -7.16
N ASP A 126 10.72 -9.84 -6.14
CA ASP A 126 9.64 -8.85 -6.28
C ASP A 126 10.13 -7.39 -6.17
N PHE A 127 11.46 -7.17 -6.16
CA PHE A 127 12.10 -5.86 -5.98
C PHE A 127 11.49 -5.05 -4.84
N LYS A 128 11.40 -5.58 -3.62
CA LYS A 128 10.67 -4.89 -2.53
C LYS A 128 11.31 -3.55 -2.14
N LYS A 129 12.54 -3.24 -2.60
CA LYS A 129 13.14 -1.91 -2.51
C LYS A 129 12.75 -1.06 -3.73
N ARG A 130 11.57 -0.44 -3.66
CA ARG A 130 10.92 0.27 -4.77
C ARG A 130 11.22 1.78 -4.78
N GLU A 131 12.50 2.16 -4.74
CA GLU A 131 12.88 3.57 -4.60
C GLU A 131 12.46 4.45 -5.79
N LEU A 132 12.50 3.90 -7.02
CA LEU A 132 12.04 4.64 -8.19
C LEU A 132 10.53 4.84 -8.15
N ASP A 133 9.76 3.77 -7.90
CA ASP A 133 8.30 3.85 -7.85
C ASP A 133 7.84 4.82 -6.74
N CYS A 134 8.49 4.74 -5.56
CA CYS A 134 8.26 5.64 -4.44
C CYS A 134 8.49 7.10 -4.84
N ALA A 135 9.63 7.39 -5.48
CA ALA A 135 10.00 8.73 -5.91
C ALA A 135 9.03 9.28 -6.97
N VAL A 136 8.65 8.46 -7.96
CA VAL A 136 7.71 8.86 -9.03
C VAL A 136 6.33 9.18 -8.46
N ILE A 137 5.79 8.34 -7.56
CA ILE A 137 4.48 8.59 -6.95
C ILE A 137 4.53 9.85 -6.08
N ARG A 138 5.60 10.06 -5.30
CA ARG A 138 5.78 11.32 -4.54
C ARG A 138 5.87 12.53 -5.45
N TYR A 139 6.52 12.41 -6.60
CA TYR A 139 6.59 13.48 -7.59
C TYR A 139 5.22 13.75 -8.23
N ALA A 140 4.42 12.71 -8.50
CA ALA A 140 3.04 12.86 -8.96
C ALA A 140 2.17 13.60 -7.92
N HIS A 141 2.34 13.28 -6.64
CA HIS A 141 1.67 14.04 -5.56
C HIS A 141 2.10 15.51 -5.55
N LYS A 142 3.38 15.81 -5.76
CA LYS A 142 3.89 17.18 -5.86
C LYS A 142 3.23 17.93 -7.04
N LEU A 143 3.26 17.34 -8.23
CA LEU A 143 2.64 17.95 -9.43
C LEU A 143 1.15 18.22 -9.25
N ALA A 144 0.42 17.30 -8.63
CA ALA A 144 -0.98 17.49 -8.30
C ALA A 144 -1.20 18.61 -7.28
N ASN A 145 -0.38 18.66 -6.22
CA ASN A 145 -0.45 19.68 -5.18
C ASN A 145 -0.16 21.09 -5.75
N ASP A 146 0.77 21.21 -6.69
CA ASP A 146 1.05 22.48 -7.39
C ASP A 146 -0.18 23.00 -8.17
N GLN A 147 -1.16 22.13 -8.45
CA GLN A 147 -2.46 22.46 -9.06
C GLN A 147 -3.63 22.52 -8.05
N GLY A 148 -3.34 22.43 -6.75
CA GLY A 148 -4.34 22.41 -5.68
C GLY A 148 -5.10 21.09 -5.53
N ILE A 149 -4.59 20.00 -6.10
CA ILE A 149 -5.17 18.65 -5.99
C ILE A 149 -4.36 17.84 -4.97
N TYR A 150 -5.05 17.26 -3.99
CA TYR A 150 -4.44 16.42 -2.96
C TYR A 150 -4.96 15.00 -3.06
N PHE A 151 -4.07 14.01 -3.12
CA PHE A 151 -4.46 12.61 -3.06
C PHE A 151 -4.58 12.15 -1.61
N ASP A 152 -5.65 11.42 -1.33
CA ASP A 152 -5.93 10.85 -0.01
C ASP A 152 -5.37 9.42 0.12
N SER A 153 -5.29 8.70 -1.00
CA SER A 153 -4.76 7.35 -1.07
C SER A 153 -4.15 7.04 -2.43
N VAL A 154 -3.31 6.00 -2.47
CA VAL A 154 -2.80 5.37 -3.68
C VAL A 154 -3.25 3.92 -3.70
N ARG A 155 -3.69 3.42 -4.85
CA ARG A 155 -4.19 2.05 -5.02
C ARG A 155 -3.57 1.44 -6.28
N ALA A 156 -3.06 0.22 -6.18
CA ALA A 156 -2.47 -0.48 -7.33
C ALA A 156 -2.57 -2.00 -7.18
N ALA A 157 -2.59 -2.71 -8.32
CA ALA A 157 -2.37 -4.15 -8.32
C ALA A 157 -0.87 -4.44 -8.18
N PHE A 158 -0.51 -5.28 -7.22
CA PHE A 158 0.84 -5.80 -7.05
C PHE A 158 0.91 -7.21 -7.61
N ILE A 159 1.84 -7.41 -8.54
CA ILE A 159 2.16 -8.72 -9.09
C ILE A 159 3.29 -9.28 -8.23
N GLU A 160 2.99 -10.30 -7.42
CA GLU A 160 3.89 -10.82 -6.39
C GLU A 160 4.02 -12.34 -6.45
N GLY A 161 5.26 -12.83 -6.30
CA GLY A 161 5.56 -14.24 -6.29
C GLY A 161 5.76 -14.83 -7.69
N GLY A 162 6.00 -16.14 -7.73
CA GLY A 162 6.10 -16.88 -9.00
C GLY A 162 4.75 -17.10 -9.69
N GLU A 163 4.80 -17.44 -10.98
CA GLU A 163 3.63 -17.91 -11.73
C GLU A 163 2.96 -19.09 -11.03
N ILE A 164 1.63 -19.14 -11.04
CA ILE A 164 0.87 -20.22 -10.40
C ILE A 164 0.91 -21.55 -11.17
N TYR A 165 1.19 -21.48 -12.47
CA TYR A 165 1.41 -22.60 -13.40
C TYR A 165 2.12 -22.07 -14.65
N GLU A 166 2.60 -22.95 -15.53
CA GLU A 166 3.36 -22.59 -16.73
C GLU A 166 2.60 -21.57 -17.62
N ASN A 167 3.25 -20.45 -17.93
CA ASN A 167 2.72 -19.34 -18.74
C ASN A 167 1.50 -18.64 -18.12
N ALA A 168 1.37 -18.66 -16.79
CA ALA A 168 0.25 -17.98 -16.12
C ALA A 168 0.38 -16.46 -16.21
N GLY A 169 -0.74 -15.79 -16.54
CA GLY A 169 -0.89 -14.34 -16.31
C GLY A 169 -1.16 -13.97 -14.84
N PHE A 170 -0.93 -14.90 -13.91
CA PHE A 170 -1.26 -14.77 -12.49
C PHE A 170 -0.12 -15.30 -11.63
N ASN A 171 0.12 -14.66 -10.49
CA ASN A 171 1.15 -15.04 -9.55
C ASN A 171 0.54 -15.41 -8.20
N ILE A 172 1.25 -16.25 -7.46
CA ILE A 172 0.78 -16.89 -6.21
C ILE A 172 0.33 -15.89 -5.14
N GLN A 173 0.78 -14.63 -5.19
CA GLN A 173 0.54 -13.62 -4.17
C GLN A 173 -0.04 -12.32 -4.74
N ASN A 174 -0.57 -12.34 -5.96
CA ASN A 174 -1.22 -11.17 -6.56
C ASN A 174 -2.29 -10.58 -5.63
N HIS A 175 -2.26 -9.26 -5.47
CA HIS A 175 -3.22 -8.55 -4.64
C HIS A 175 -3.35 -7.10 -5.07
N ILE A 176 -4.34 -6.40 -4.52
CA ILE A 176 -4.42 -4.95 -4.58
C ILE A 176 -3.89 -4.40 -3.26
N GLN A 177 -2.92 -3.51 -3.36
CA GLN A 177 -2.35 -2.79 -2.23
C GLN A 177 -2.90 -1.36 -2.24
N ILE A 178 -3.24 -0.88 -1.05
CA ILE A 178 -3.63 0.51 -0.82
C ILE A 178 -2.59 1.14 0.12
N ALA A 179 -2.19 2.37 -0.15
CA ALA A 179 -1.52 3.25 0.81
C ALA A 179 -2.44 4.43 1.14
N ILE A 180 -2.83 4.56 2.40
CA ILE A 180 -3.64 5.67 2.90
C ILE A 180 -2.72 6.80 3.35
N ILE A 181 -2.78 7.93 2.63
CA ILE A 181 -2.00 9.13 2.91
C ILE A 181 -2.70 9.94 3.99
N ASN A 182 -4.02 10.15 3.83
CA ASN A 182 -4.87 10.88 4.75
C ASN A 182 -5.53 9.92 5.76
N PRO A 183 -5.14 9.90 7.04
CA PRO A 183 -5.69 8.96 8.02
C PRO A 183 -7.21 9.08 8.22
N ASN A 184 -7.81 10.24 7.88
CA ASN A 184 -9.26 10.42 7.93
C ASN A 184 -10.03 9.51 6.97
N CYS A 185 -9.36 8.89 6.00
CA CYS A 185 -9.92 7.87 5.12
C CYS A 185 -10.24 6.55 5.85
N ILE A 186 -9.62 6.29 7.01
CA ILE A 186 -9.91 5.13 7.84
C ILE A 186 -11.14 5.46 8.68
N LYS A 187 -12.30 4.87 8.34
CA LYS A 187 -13.59 5.15 8.99
C LYS A 187 -13.89 4.25 10.17
N GLY A 188 -13.18 3.13 10.27
CA GLY A 188 -13.34 2.19 11.37
C GLY A 188 -12.28 1.11 11.32
N ILE A 189 -11.99 0.53 12.48
CA ILE A 189 -11.03 -0.56 12.67
C ILE A 189 -11.78 -1.69 13.37
N PHE A 190 -11.57 -2.93 12.93
CA PHE A 190 -12.31 -4.07 13.44
C PHE A 190 -11.47 -5.35 13.48
N LEU A 191 -11.91 -6.30 14.32
CA LEU A 191 -11.44 -7.66 14.29
C LEU A 191 -12.13 -8.42 13.14
N PRO A 192 -11.38 -9.05 12.21
CA PRO A 192 -11.97 -9.86 11.16
C PRO A 192 -12.93 -10.90 11.73
N ARG A 193 -14.12 -11.02 11.14
CA ARG A 193 -15.16 -11.95 11.60
C ARG A 193 -15.09 -13.25 10.82
N GLU A 194 -15.42 -14.33 11.50
CA GLU A 194 -15.66 -15.62 10.85
C GLU A 194 -17.11 -15.70 10.36
N LYS A 195 -17.31 -16.40 9.24
CA LYS A 195 -18.64 -16.66 8.72
C LYS A 195 -19.38 -17.56 9.71
N VAL A 196 -20.55 -17.11 10.14
CA VAL A 196 -21.47 -17.92 10.94
C VAL A 196 -22.54 -18.51 10.02
N THR A 197 -23.04 -19.69 10.37
CA THR A 197 -24.24 -20.23 9.72
C THR A 197 -25.41 -19.30 10.00
N PHE A 198 -26.06 -18.81 8.95
CA PHE A 198 -27.28 -18.02 9.01
C PHE A 198 -28.37 -18.76 8.23
N PRO A 199 -29.62 -18.82 8.71
CA PRO A 199 -30.72 -19.52 8.05
C PRO A 199 -30.95 -19.11 6.59
#